data_AF-A0A2T5CAN9-F1
#
_entry.id   AF-A0A2T5CAN9-F1
#
_cell.length_a   1.000
_cell.length_b   1.000
_cell.length_c   1.000
_cell.angle_alpha   90.00
_cell.angle_beta   90.00
_cell.angle_gamma   90.00
#
_symmetry.space_group_name_H-M   'P 1'
#
loop_
_entity.id
_entity.type
_entity.pdbx_description
1 polymer ?
#
loop_
_entity_poly.entity_id
_entity_poly.type
_entity_poly.pdbx_seq_one_letter_code
_entity_poly.pdbx_strand_id
1 'polypeptide(L)'
;MSSTTLGPHDQGRRLVVAVIALGLVLLFVGSIIYRLQNPSLTMQARPSETSMAMNEISELMARLDSEPNHLPTLMALGDQFMRMGSWERAAAFWKRSIALDPSLDRALNGLGVAHYNMEQYVESAEQFERIVEIKPDNHRAHFNLGMLYKHYLEEPELARVHFERVLELEPDDVELMVRIRDELANMTPGVLESEQPAG
;
A
#
# COMPACT_ATOMS: atom_id res chain seq x y z
N MET A 1 -73.30 -0.37 -18.85
CA MET A 1 -72.33 -1.36 -18.31
C MET A 1 -71.15 -0.55 -17.78
N SER A 2 -70.81 -0.45 -16.50
CA SER A 2 -71.30 -1.03 -15.26
C SER A 2 -70.93 -0.03 -14.16
N SER A 3 -71.91 0.47 -13.40
CA SER A 3 -71.66 1.32 -12.24
C SER A 3 -71.27 0.43 -11.06
N THR A 4 -69.96 0.33 -10.79
CA THR A 4 -69.42 -0.40 -9.64
C THR A 4 -69.80 0.35 -8.36
N THR A 5 -70.85 -0.13 -7.69
CA THR A 5 -71.24 0.27 -6.34
C THR A 5 -70.11 -0.13 -5.36
N LEU A 6 -69.37 0.86 -4.85
CA LEU A 6 -68.34 0.66 -3.83
C LEU A 6 -68.99 0.24 -2.51
N GLY A 7 -68.61 -0.93 -1.99
CA GLY A 7 -69.03 -1.39 -0.68
C GLY A 7 -68.36 -0.62 0.47
N PRO A 8 -69.00 -0.51 1.64
CA PRO A 8 -68.52 0.26 2.80
C PRO A 8 -67.14 -0.18 3.34
N HIS A 9 -66.70 -1.41 3.04
CA HIS A 9 -65.43 -1.99 3.47
C HIS A 9 -64.20 -1.36 2.78
N ASP A 10 -64.34 -0.81 1.56
CA ASP A 10 -63.22 -0.18 0.83
C ASP A 10 -62.94 1.26 1.26
N GLN A 11 -63.95 1.96 1.81
CA GLN A 11 -63.80 3.32 2.30
C GLN A 11 -63.00 3.36 3.61
N GLY A 12 -63.25 2.42 4.54
CA GLY A 12 -62.50 2.31 5.79
C GLY A 12 -61.01 2.07 5.56
N ARG A 13 -60.64 1.17 4.64
CA ARG A 13 -59.24 0.90 4.30
C ARG A 13 -58.53 2.11 3.69
N ARG A 14 -59.18 2.84 2.78
CA ARG A 14 -58.61 4.07 2.18
C ARG A 14 -58.40 5.17 3.21
N LEU A 15 -59.32 5.31 4.17
CA LEU A 15 -59.20 6.27 5.25
C LEU A 15 -58.00 5.94 6.16
N VAL A 16 -57.84 4.67 6.54
CA VAL A 16 -56.70 4.21 7.35
C VAL A 16 -55.38 4.47 6.63
N VAL A 17 -55.29 4.13 5.34
CA VAL A 17 -54.09 4.39 4.52
C VAL A 17 -53.80 5.89 4.41
N ALA A 18 -54.82 6.73 4.22
CA ALA A 18 -54.65 8.18 4.14
C ALA A 18 -54.12 8.77 5.47
N VAL A 19 -54.59 8.28 6.61
CA VAL A 19 -54.13 8.72 7.94
C VAL A 19 -52.69 8.28 8.20
N ILE A 20 -52.33 7.04 7.84
CA ILE A 20 -50.96 6.54 7.96
C ILE A 20 -50.01 7.35 7.06
N ALA A 21 -50.41 7.59 5.81
CA ALA A 21 -49.61 8.38 4.87
C ALA A 21 -49.40 9.82 5.37
N LEU A 22 -50.44 10.47 5.90
CA LEU A 22 -50.34 11.79 6.50
C LEU A 22 -49.40 11.78 7.71
N GLY A 23 -49.50 10.78 8.58
CA GLY A 23 -48.60 10.60 9.73
C GLY A 23 -47.14 10.47 9.32
N LEU A 24 -46.85 9.66 8.29
CA LEU A 24 -45.49 9.50 7.77
C LEU A 24 -44.93 10.79 7.16
N VAL A 25 -45.75 11.54 6.42
CA VAL A 25 -45.35 12.85 5.87
C VAL A 25 -45.04 13.83 7.00
N LEU A 26 -45.86 13.89 8.04
CA LEU A 26 -45.62 14.76 9.20
C LEU A 26 -44.35 14.39 9.95
N LEU A 27 -44.09 13.08 10.15
CA LEU A 27 -42.84 12.61 10.76
C LEU A 27 -41.62 12.97 9.90
N PHE A 28 -41.73 12.84 8.58
CA PHE A 28 -40.65 13.17 7.65
C PHE A 28 -40.35 14.68 7.64
N VAL A 29 -41.37 15.51 7.49
CA VAL A 29 -41.23 16.98 7.50
C VAL A 29 -40.73 17.46 8.87
N GLY A 30 -41.28 16.91 9.96
CA GLY A 30 -40.81 17.19 11.31
C GLY A 30 -39.34 16.81 11.52
N SER A 31 -38.89 15.67 10.99
CA SER A 31 -37.48 15.26 11.03
C SER A 31 -36.57 16.22 10.27
N ILE A 32 -36.99 16.70 9.09
CA ILE A 32 -36.22 17.68 8.31
C ILE A 32 -36.11 19.00 9.06
N ILE A 33 -37.21 19.54 9.57
CA ILE A 33 -37.20 20.79 10.33
C ILE A 33 -36.35 20.66 11.59
N TYR A 34 -36.49 19.55 12.32
CA TYR A 34 -35.69 19.28 13.52
C TYR A 34 -34.18 19.20 13.21
N ARG A 35 -33.79 18.58 12.09
CA ARG A 35 -32.39 18.54 11.66
C ARG A 35 -31.86 19.91 11.24
N LEU A 36 -32.67 20.73 10.57
CA LEU A 36 -32.29 22.09 10.18
C LEU A 36 -32.13 23.02 11.40
N GLN A 37 -32.92 22.81 12.45
CA GLN A 37 -32.81 23.55 13.71
C GLN A 37 -31.69 23.03 14.63
N ASN A 38 -31.28 21.77 14.47
CA ASN A 38 -30.21 21.14 15.26
C ASN A 38 -29.02 20.73 14.36
N PRO A 39 -28.27 21.70 13.81
CA PRO A 39 -27.15 21.43 12.90
C PRO A 39 -25.97 20.70 13.55
N SER A 40 -25.92 20.61 14.89
CA SER A 40 -24.89 19.86 15.62
C SER A 40 -24.99 18.32 15.45
N LEU A 41 -26.07 17.81 14.84
CA LEU A 41 -26.27 16.38 14.56
C LEU A 41 -25.81 15.96 13.15
N THR A 42 -25.39 16.90 12.30
CA THR A 42 -24.69 16.53 11.07
C THR A 42 -23.25 16.18 11.45
N MET A 43 -23.02 14.90 11.74
CA MET A 43 -21.70 14.32 11.82
C MET A 43 -20.96 14.68 10.53
N GLN A 44 -19.97 15.57 10.60
CA GLN A 44 -19.05 15.78 9.47
C GLN A 44 -18.54 14.38 9.11
N ALA A 45 -18.83 13.94 7.89
CA ALA A 45 -18.31 12.67 7.41
C ALA A 45 -16.79 12.81 7.46
N ARG A 46 -16.15 12.21 8.46
CA ARG A 46 -14.70 12.12 8.52
C ARG A 46 -14.29 11.48 7.19
N PRO A 47 -13.50 12.16 6.36
CA PRO A 47 -13.18 11.60 5.06
C PRO A 47 -12.55 10.23 5.30
N SER A 48 -12.99 9.24 4.53
CA SER A 48 -12.38 7.90 4.60
C SER A 48 -10.90 8.02 4.28
N GLU A 49 -10.08 7.09 4.78
CA GLU A 49 -8.64 7.06 4.49
C GLU A 49 -8.37 7.12 2.98
N THR A 50 -9.19 6.44 2.18
CA THR A 50 -9.17 6.51 0.72
C THR A 50 -9.44 7.91 0.18
N SER A 51 -10.41 8.65 0.74
CA SER A 51 -10.71 10.01 0.31
C SER A 51 -9.58 10.98 0.65
N MET A 52 -8.93 10.81 1.80
CA MET A 52 -7.78 11.65 2.18
C MET A 52 -6.58 11.38 1.27
N ALA A 53 -6.27 10.12 1.02
CA ALA A 53 -5.18 9.73 0.11
C ALA A 53 -5.40 10.26 -1.32
N MET A 54 -6.63 10.20 -1.83
CA MET A 54 -6.95 10.72 -3.17
C MET A 54 -6.86 12.25 -3.25
N ASN A 55 -7.28 12.97 -2.21
CA ASN A 55 -7.12 14.43 -2.14
C ASN A 55 -5.63 14.81 -2.15
N GLU A 56 -4.81 14.13 -1.34
CA GLU A 56 -3.38 14.38 -1.28
C GLU A 56 -2.70 14.11 -2.64
N ILE A 57 -3.05 12.99 -3.31
CA ILE A 57 -2.55 12.71 -4.66
C ILE A 57 -2.96 13.80 -5.63
N SER A 58 -4.19 14.30 -5.57
CA SER A 58 -4.66 15.38 -6.45
C SER A 58 -3.86 16.67 -6.24
N GLU A 59 -3.57 17.04 -5.00
CA GLU A 59 -2.76 18.23 -4.66
C GLU A 59 -1.31 18.07 -5.15
N LEU A 60 -0.72 16.89 -4.96
CA LEU A 60 0.63 16.58 -5.44
C LEU A 60 0.72 16.60 -6.97
N MET A 61 -0.29 16.08 -7.67
CA MET A 61 -0.35 16.11 -9.14
C MET A 61 -0.47 17.55 -9.66
N ALA A 62 -1.35 18.37 -9.06
CA ALA A 62 -1.48 19.78 -9.44
C ALA A 62 -0.16 20.55 -9.25
N ARG A 63 0.63 20.19 -8.23
CA ARG A 63 1.97 20.76 -8.06
C ARG A 63 2.95 20.34 -9.16
N LEU A 64 2.87 19.11 -9.67
CA LEU A 64 3.68 18.69 -10.81
C LEU A 64 3.27 19.37 -12.11
N ASP A 65 2.02 19.81 -12.25
CA ASP A 65 1.61 20.58 -13.42
C ASP A 65 2.35 21.93 -13.47
N SER A 66 2.59 22.57 -12.32
CA SER A 66 3.36 23.82 -12.23
C SER A 66 4.88 23.62 -12.09
N GLU A 67 5.31 22.55 -11.42
CA GLU A 67 6.71 22.23 -11.12
C GLU A 67 7.04 20.78 -11.56
N PRO A 68 7.19 20.49 -12.86
CA PRO A 68 7.27 19.11 -13.37
C PRO A 68 8.45 18.28 -12.83
N ASN A 69 9.50 18.94 -12.38
CA ASN A 69 10.73 18.30 -11.87
C ASN A 69 10.92 18.54 -10.37
N HIS A 70 9.85 18.83 -9.62
CA HIS A 70 9.94 18.98 -8.18
C HIS A 70 10.12 17.62 -7.50
N LEU A 71 11.38 17.27 -7.23
CA LEU A 71 11.80 15.97 -6.70
C LEU A 71 11.04 15.53 -5.44
N PRO A 72 10.84 16.37 -4.40
CA PRO A 72 10.07 15.96 -3.23
C PRO A 72 8.62 15.55 -3.55
N THR A 73 7.98 16.20 -4.53
CA THR A 73 6.62 15.84 -4.95
C THR A 73 6.59 14.53 -5.74
N LEU A 74 7.58 14.30 -6.61
CA LEU A 74 7.72 13.02 -7.31
C LEU A 74 7.88 11.87 -6.30
N MET A 75 8.73 12.05 -5.28
CA MET A 75 8.94 11.06 -4.24
C MET A 75 7.68 10.82 -3.41
N ALA A 76 6.96 11.89 -3.02
CA ALA A 76 5.71 11.77 -2.28
C ALA A 76 4.63 11.00 -3.05
N LEU A 77 4.51 11.23 -4.36
CA LEU A 77 3.60 10.46 -5.21
C LEU A 77 4.03 8.99 -5.33
N GLY A 78 5.33 8.74 -5.48
CA GLY A 78 5.89 7.38 -5.41
C GLY A 78 5.44 6.67 -4.14
N ASP A 79 5.65 7.28 -2.98
CA ASP A 79 5.28 6.73 -1.68
C ASP A 79 3.76 6.51 -1.53
N GLN A 80 2.94 7.45 -2.01
CA GLN A 80 1.47 7.32 -1.98
C GLN A 80 1.00 6.12 -2.81
N PHE A 81 1.50 5.99 -4.04
CA PHE A 81 1.13 4.86 -4.89
C PHE A 81 1.67 3.53 -4.35
N MET A 82 2.83 3.51 -3.69
CA MET A 82 3.30 2.33 -2.97
C MET A 82 2.31 1.93 -1.85
N ARG A 83 1.86 2.89 -1.04
CA ARG A 83 0.87 2.59 0.03
C ARG A 83 -0.46 2.06 -0.51
N MET A 84 -0.85 2.49 -1.71
CA MET A 84 -2.07 2.03 -2.37
C MET A 84 -1.91 0.71 -3.13
N GLY A 85 -0.71 0.12 -3.16
CA GLY A 85 -0.43 -1.06 -3.96
C GLY A 85 -0.46 -0.84 -5.48
N SER A 86 -0.38 0.42 -5.92
CA SER A 86 -0.35 0.79 -7.34
C SER A 86 1.11 0.85 -7.83
N TRP A 87 1.75 -0.31 -7.90
CA TRP A 87 3.20 -0.45 -8.10
C TRP A 87 3.67 0.14 -9.43
N GLU A 88 2.90 0.02 -10.50
CA GLU A 88 3.23 0.58 -11.82
C GLU A 88 3.27 2.11 -11.79
N ARG A 89 2.31 2.71 -11.08
CA ARG A 89 2.26 4.17 -10.90
C ARG A 89 3.41 4.64 -10.03
N ALA A 90 3.68 3.93 -8.92
CA ALA A 90 4.81 4.24 -8.06
C ALA A 90 6.13 4.17 -8.84
N ALA A 91 6.35 3.11 -9.61
CA ALA A 91 7.53 2.91 -10.45
C ALA A 91 7.73 4.07 -11.44
N ALA A 92 6.66 4.61 -12.04
CA ALA A 92 6.76 5.76 -12.93
C ALA A 92 7.32 7.01 -12.21
N PHE A 93 6.85 7.30 -10.99
CA PHE A 93 7.35 8.42 -10.20
C PHE A 93 8.76 8.19 -9.65
N TRP A 94 9.11 6.95 -9.29
CA TRP A 94 10.48 6.61 -8.88
C TRP A 94 11.48 6.72 -10.02
N LYS A 95 11.15 6.21 -11.22
CA LYS A 95 11.97 6.37 -12.43
C LYS A 95 12.22 7.84 -12.74
N ARG A 96 11.19 8.67 -12.60
CA ARG A 96 11.31 10.13 -12.81
C ARG A 96 12.16 10.81 -11.73
N SER A 97 12.09 10.35 -10.49
CA SER A 97 12.97 10.81 -9.40
C SER A 97 14.43 10.43 -9.66
N ILE A 98 14.70 9.20 -10.09
CA ILE A 98 16.03 8.70 -10.47
C ILE A 98 16.59 9.47 -11.67
N ALA A 99 15.75 9.88 -12.62
CA ALA A 99 16.19 10.70 -13.75
C ALA A 99 16.67 12.10 -13.32
N LEU A 100 16.17 12.64 -12.20
CA LEU A 100 16.63 13.90 -11.63
C LEU A 100 17.87 13.73 -10.74
N ASP A 101 17.89 12.65 -9.96
CA ASP A 101 19.04 12.28 -9.13
C ASP A 101 19.28 10.76 -9.19
N PRO A 102 20.24 10.31 -10.02
CA PRO A 102 20.55 8.90 -10.18
C PRO A 102 21.14 8.23 -8.94
N SER A 103 21.60 9.03 -7.96
CA SER A 103 22.25 8.56 -6.73
C SER A 103 21.30 8.43 -5.53
N LEU A 104 20.03 8.79 -5.74
CA LEU A 104 19.00 8.81 -4.71
C LEU A 104 18.58 7.39 -4.31
N ASP A 105 19.27 6.86 -3.29
CA ASP A 105 19.04 5.54 -2.70
C ASP A 105 17.57 5.26 -2.37
N ARG A 106 16.84 6.26 -1.85
CA ARG A 106 15.40 6.12 -1.56
C ARG A 106 14.57 5.85 -2.81
N ALA A 107 14.87 6.49 -3.94
CA ALA A 107 14.14 6.28 -5.18
C ALA A 107 14.52 4.95 -5.83
N LEU A 108 15.80 4.57 -5.77
CA LEU A 108 16.25 3.22 -6.18
C LEU A 108 15.56 2.13 -5.36
N ASN A 109 15.51 2.29 -4.03
CA ASN A 109 14.82 1.34 -3.15
C ASN A 109 13.33 1.29 -3.45
N GLY A 110 12.68 2.45 -3.63
CA GLY A 110 11.27 2.53 -3.99
C GLY A 110 10.96 1.82 -5.31
N LEU A 111 11.82 2.00 -6.32
CA LEU A 111 11.68 1.33 -7.61
C LEU A 111 11.95 -0.18 -7.53
N GLY A 112 12.98 -0.61 -6.79
CA GLY A 112 13.27 -2.02 -6.56
C GLY A 112 12.11 -2.74 -5.86
N VAL A 113 11.55 -2.16 -4.80
CA VAL A 113 10.38 -2.73 -4.12
C VAL A 113 9.15 -2.74 -5.03
N ALA A 114 8.93 -1.72 -5.86
CA ALA A 114 7.84 -1.72 -6.83
C ALA A 114 8.02 -2.87 -7.83
N HIS A 115 9.22 -3.05 -8.39
CA HIS A 115 9.54 -4.16 -9.30
C HIS A 115 9.33 -5.53 -8.66
N TYR A 116 9.78 -5.72 -7.41
CA TYR A 116 9.52 -6.94 -6.66
C TYR A 116 8.01 -7.27 -6.56
N ASN A 117 7.18 -6.28 -6.22
CA ASN A 117 5.73 -6.48 -6.10
C ASN A 117 5.03 -6.70 -7.45
N MET A 118 5.67 -6.32 -8.56
CA MET A 118 5.24 -6.63 -9.92
C MET A 118 5.83 -7.95 -10.45
N GLU A 119 6.51 -8.73 -9.59
CA GLU A 119 7.21 -9.97 -9.93
C GLU A 119 8.33 -9.79 -10.99
N GLN A 120 8.85 -8.55 -11.11
CA GLN A 120 9.94 -8.16 -12.00
C GLN A 120 11.27 -8.27 -11.24
N TYR A 121 11.69 -9.49 -10.95
CA TYR A 121 12.79 -9.76 -10.02
C TYR A 121 14.16 -9.33 -10.53
N VAL A 122 14.41 -9.41 -11.85
CA VAL A 122 15.67 -8.97 -12.46
C VAL A 122 15.79 -7.45 -12.33
N GLU A 123 14.76 -6.70 -12.75
CA GLU A 123 14.74 -5.24 -12.67
C GLU A 123 14.78 -4.75 -11.22
N SER A 124 14.21 -5.53 -10.30
CA SER A 124 14.31 -5.28 -8.85
C SER A 124 15.76 -5.40 -8.37
N ALA A 125 16.45 -6.49 -8.73
CA ALA A 125 17.84 -6.72 -8.37
C ALA A 125 18.73 -5.60 -8.91
N GLU A 126 18.58 -5.21 -10.19
CA GLU A 126 19.33 -4.09 -10.80
C GLU A 126 19.24 -2.79 -9.98
N GLN A 127 18.07 -2.47 -9.40
CA GLN A 127 17.95 -1.26 -8.59
C GLN A 127 18.67 -1.37 -7.25
N PHE A 128 18.63 -2.55 -6.60
CA PHE A 128 19.38 -2.76 -5.35
C PHE A 128 20.88 -2.87 -5.58
N GLU A 129 21.32 -3.41 -6.73
CA GLU A 129 22.72 -3.42 -7.14
C GLU A 129 23.27 -2.01 -7.26
N ARG A 130 22.53 -1.11 -7.91
CA ARG A 130 22.90 0.31 -7.97
C ARG A 130 23.02 0.94 -6.58
N ILE A 131 22.20 0.53 -5.60
CA ILE A 131 22.33 1.02 -4.22
C ILE A 131 23.65 0.54 -3.61
N VAL A 132 24.04 -0.72 -3.78
CA VAL A 132 25.31 -1.23 -3.21
C VAL A 132 26.53 -0.66 -3.94
N GLU A 133 26.42 -0.30 -5.22
CA GLU A 133 27.46 0.45 -5.95
C GLU A 133 27.68 1.85 -5.36
N ILE A 134 26.60 2.54 -4.98
CA ILE A 134 26.67 3.90 -4.40
C ILE A 134 27.01 3.85 -2.90
N LYS A 135 26.47 2.88 -2.18
CA LYS A 135 26.58 2.68 -0.73
C LYS A 135 26.93 1.22 -0.42
N PRO A 136 28.22 0.84 -0.50
CA PRO A 136 28.67 -0.55 -0.29
C PRO A 136 28.46 -1.12 1.13
N ASP A 137 28.01 -0.28 2.06
CA ASP A 137 27.68 -0.61 3.45
C ASP A 137 26.17 -0.65 3.72
N ASN A 138 25.34 -0.53 2.68
CA ASN A 138 23.89 -0.60 2.82
C ASN A 138 23.43 -2.06 3.05
N HIS A 139 23.45 -2.48 4.32
CA HIS A 139 23.06 -3.84 4.72
C HIS A 139 21.63 -4.22 4.28
N ARG A 140 20.70 -3.26 4.16
CA ARG A 140 19.33 -3.53 3.67
C ARG A 140 19.29 -3.87 2.19
N ALA A 141 20.10 -3.19 1.38
CA ALA A 141 20.22 -3.50 -0.05
C ALA A 141 20.88 -4.88 -0.26
N HIS A 142 21.94 -5.19 0.49
CA HIS A 142 22.53 -6.53 0.50
C HIS A 142 21.52 -7.60 0.91
N PHE A 143 20.75 -7.38 1.98
CA PHE A 143 19.69 -8.31 2.38
C PHE A 143 18.67 -8.56 1.25
N ASN A 144 18.16 -7.50 0.62
CA ASN A 144 17.19 -7.63 -0.47
C ASN A 144 17.76 -8.38 -1.69
N LEU A 145 19.02 -8.11 -2.06
CA LEU A 145 19.70 -8.85 -3.13
C LEU A 145 19.84 -10.32 -2.79
N GLY A 146 20.25 -10.66 -1.56
CA GLY A 146 20.35 -12.05 -1.14
C GLY A 146 19.01 -12.79 -1.23
N MET A 147 17.92 -12.15 -0.82
CA MET A 147 16.57 -12.72 -0.95
C MET A 147 16.16 -12.91 -2.41
N LEU A 148 16.41 -11.92 -3.27
CA LEU A 148 16.11 -11.98 -4.71
C LEU A 148 16.88 -13.11 -5.39
N TYR A 149 18.20 -13.15 -5.18
CA TYR A 149 19.07 -14.15 -5.79
C TYR A 149 18.73 -15.57 -5.35
N LYS A 150 18.42 -15.77 -4.06
CA LYS A 150 18.08 -17.10 -3.54
C LYS A 150 16.74 -17.60 -4.05
N HIS A 151 15.70 -16.79 -3.97
CA HIS A 151 14.32 -17.27 -4.09
C HIS A 151 13.70 -17.07 -5.47
N TYR A 152 14.24 -16.17 -6.29
CA TYR A 152 13.59 -15.74 -7.52
C TYR A 152 14.48 -15.81 -8.77
N LEU A 153 15.79 -15.66 -8.60
CA LEU A 153 16.75 -15.67 -9.72
C LEU A 153 17.55 -16.97 -9.83
N GLU A 154 17.39 -17.90 -8.88
CA GLU A 154 18.07 -19.20 -8.87
C GLU A 154 19.62 -19.09 -8.81
N GLU A 155 20.14 -18.04 -8.16
CA GLU A 155 21.57 -17.78 -8.01
C GLU A 155 22.02 -17.84 -6.52
N PRO A 156 22.00 -19.03 -5.89
CA PRO A 156 22.26 -19.15 -4.46
C PRO A 156 23.68 -18.73 -4.04
N GLU A 157 24.67 -18.82 -4.94
CA GLU A 157 26.04 -18.38 -4.65
C GLU A 157 26.16 -16.85 -4.59
N LEU A 158 25.47 -16.11 -5.47
CA LEU A 158 25.36 -14.66 -5.35
C LEU A 158 24.59 -14.27 -4.08
N ALA A 159 23.53 -15.01 -3.76
CA ALA A 159 22.78 -14.78 -2.54
C ALA A 159 23.65 -14.90 -1.28
N ARG A 160 24.51 -15.93 -1.23
CA ARG A 160 25.48 -16.15 -0.15
C ARG A 160 26.40 -14.96 0.03
N VAL A 161 26.99 -14.45 -1.06
CA VAL A 161 27.88 -13.26 -1.04
C VAL A 161 27.18 -12.07 -0.39
N HIS A 162 25.93 -11.78 -0.77
CA HIS A 162 25.20 -10.64 -0.21
C HIS A 162 24.81 -10.86 1.26
N PHE A 163 24.43 -12.08 1.66
CA PHE A 163 24.12 -12.41 3.04
C PHE A 163 25.33 -12.36 3.97
N GLU A 164 26.47 -12.91 3.54
CA GLU A 164 27.74 -12.80 4.27
C GLU A 164 28.14 -11.33 4.44
N ARG A 165 27.92 -10.51 3.42
CA ARG A 165 28.19 -9.06 3.51
C ARG A 165 27.31 -8.37 4.56
N VAL A 166 26.05 -8.78 4.74
CA VAL A 166 25.22 -8.25 5.84
C VAL A 166 25.83 -8.62 7.20
N LEU A 167 26.33 -9.84 7.36
CA LEU A 167 26.97 -10.26 8.61
C LEU A 167 28.26 -9.49 8.91
N GLU A 168 29.07 -9.20 7.89
CA GLU A 168 30.30 -8.39 8.03
C GLU A 168 30.01 -6.95 8.44
N LEU A 169 28.88 -6.39 8.00
CA LEU A 169 28.49 -5.02 8.32
C LEU A 169 27.93 -4.87 9.74
N GLU A 170 27.62 -5.98 10.41
CA GLU A 170 27.11 -6.03 11.80
C GLU A 170 26.04 -4.96 12.10
N PRO A 171 24.90 -4.95 11.37
CA PRO A 171 23.82 -4.02 11.66
C PRO A 171 23.30 -4.22 13.08
N ASP A 172 22.85 -3.13 13.71
CA ASP A 172 22.16 -3.12 15.01
C ASP A 172 20.71 -3.62 14.87
N ASP A 173 20.55 -4.78 14.24
CA ASP A 173 19.30 -5.47 13.99
C ASP A 173 19.53 -6.97 14.20
N VAL A 174 19.34 -7.40 15.46
CA VAL A 174 19.56 -8.79 15.87
C VAL A 174 18.63 -9.75 15.13
N GLU A 175 17.40 -9.33 14.82
CA GLU A 175 16.43 -10.16 14.11
C GLU A 175 16.89 -10.39 12.66
N LEU A 176 17.35 -9.35 11.97
CA LEU A 176 17.97 -9.46 10.65
C LEU A 176 19.17 -10.42 10.69
N MET A 177 20.04 -10.30 11.68
CA MET A 177 21.22 -11.16 11.80
C MET A 177 20.86 -12.63 12.02
N VAL A 178 19.84 -12.92 12.84
CA VAL A 178 19.31 -14.29 13.01
C VAL A 178 18.75 -14.80 11.69
N ARG A 179 17.91 -14.00 11.03
CA ARG A 179 17.31 -14.37 9.75
C ARG A 179 18.36 -14.70 8.70
N ILE A 180 19.41 -13.88 8.57
CA ILE A 180 20.50 -14.15 7.64
C ILE A 180 21.22 -15.47 7.92
N ARG A 181 21.47 -15.78 9.20
CA ARG A 181 22.11 -17.06 9.59
C ARG A 181 21.22 -18.24 9.21
N ASP A 182 19.91 -18.13 9.40
CA ASP A 182 18.95 -19.16 8.98
C ASP A 182 18.93 -19.31 7.46
N GLU A 183 18.93 -18.19 6.71
CA GLU A 183 18.97 -18.22 5.25
C GLU A 183 20.23 -18.92 4.73
N LEU A 184 21.39 -18.68 5.35
CA LEU A 184 22.67 -19.30 5.01
C LEU A 184 22.74 -20.79 5.39
N ALA A 185 22.23 -21.18 6.56
CA ALA A 185 22.17 -22.58 6.99
C ALA A 185 21.33 -23.43 6.00
N ASN A 186 20.21 -22.86 5.53
CA ASN A 186 19.35 -23.48 4.54
C ASN A 186 19.96 -23.56 3.12
N MET A 187 21.12 -22.92 2.88
CA MET A 187 21.87 -23.02 1.61
C MET A 187 22.95 -24.10 1.63
N THR A 188 23.34 -24.61 2.80
CA THR A 188 24.25 -25.75 2.87
C THR A 188 23.46 -27.03 2.69
N PRO A 189 23.81 -27.91 1.73
CA PRO A 189 23.24 -29.26 1.68
C PRO A 189 23.49 -29.91 3.04
N GLY A 190 22.41 -30.35 3.71
CA GLY A 190 22.40 -30.71 5.12
C GLY A 190 23.68 -31.40 5.59
N VAL A 191 24.50 -30.66 6.33
CA VAL A 191 25.46 -31.29 7.24
C VAL A 191 24.58 -31.90 8.32
N LEU A 192 24.35 -33.20 8.18
CA LEU A 192 23.70 -34.04 9.16
C LEU A 192 24.19 -33.67 10.55
N GLU A 193 23.27 -33.58 11.50
CA GLU A 193 23.51 -33.72 12.93
C GLU A 193 24.35 -34.99 13.18
N SER A 194 25.68 -34.89 13.09
CA SER A 194 26.57 -36.03 13.34
C SER A 194 27.72 -35.68 14.28
N GLU A 195 27.52 -34.71 15.16
CA GLU A 195 28.40 -34.50 16.32
C GLU A 195 27.57 -34.29 17.59
N GLN A 196 26.89 -35.35 18.03
CA GLN A 196 26.78 -35.58 19.47
C GLN A 196 28.08 -36.25 19.93
N PRO A 197 28.84 -35.67 20.87
CA PRO A 197 30.02 -36.33 21.40
C PRO A 197 29.57 -37.56 22.20
N ALA A 198 30.10 -38.72 21.87
CA ALA A 198 30.02 -39.89 22.73
C ALA A 198 30.72 -39.57 24.07
N GLY A 199 29.92 -39.47 25.13
CA GLY A 199 30.35 -39.42 26.52
C GLY A 199 29.53 -40.38 27.34
#